data_AF-A0A435VGH8-F1
#
_entry.id   AF-A0A435VGH8-F1
#
_cell.length_a   1.000
_cell.length_b   1.000
_cell.length_c   1.000
_cell.angle_alpha   90.00
_cell.angle_beta   90.00
_cell.angle_gamma   90.00
#
_symmetry.space_group_name_H-M   'P 1'
#
loop_
_entity.id
_entity.type
_entity.pdbx_description
1 polymer ?
#
loop_
_entity_poly.entity_id
_entity_poly.type
_entity_poly.pdbx_seq_one_letter_code
_entity_poly.pdbx_strand_id
1 'polypeptide(L)' 'MRMILTGIVVTVLVAFGAGYVLRAQQVPSWQVFSTDSARVGDPGHNLVGQNWSGDPAGGSAGKS' A
#
# COMPACT_ATOMS: atom_id res chain seq x y z
N MET A 1 3.35 34.82 29.72
CA MET A 1 4.55 34.55 28.89
C MET A 1 5.14 33.16 29.12
N ARG A 2 5.55 32.78 30.34
CA ARG A 2 6.17 31.46 30.64
C ARG A 2 5.36 30.25 30.17
N MET A 3 4.05 30.23 30.45
CA MET A 3 3.12 29.17 30.02
C MET A 3 3.03 29.03 28.48
N ILE A 4 3.11 30.15 27.76
CA ILE A 4 3.06 30.16 26.30
C ILE A 4 4.37 29.56 25.75
N LEU A 5 5.51 29.96 26.30
CA LEU A 5 6.82 29.43 25.91
C LEU A 5 6.91 27.92 26.16
N THR A 6 6.43 27.43 27.30
CA THR A 6 6.40 25.98 27.58
C THR A 6 5.53 25.23 26.58
N GLY A 7 4.37 25.79 26.20
CA GLY A 7 3.51 25.19 25.18
C GLY A 7 4.21 25.07 23.83
N ILE A 8 4.91 26.13 23.39
CA ILE A 8 5.69 26.12 22.14
C ILE A 8 6.75 25.01 22.17
N VAL A 9 7.50 24.90 23.27
CA VAL A 9 8.55 23.87 23.41
C VAL A 9 7.95 22.46 23.34
N VAL A 10 6.84 22.21 24.03
CA VAL A 10 6.17 20.89 24.00
C VAL A 10 5.69 20.56 22.59
N THR A 11 5.07 21.51 21.89
CA THR A 11 4.60 21.31 20.51
C THR A 11 5.75 20.95 19.58
N VAL A 12 6.88 21.65 19.68
CA VAL A 12 8.09 21.32 18.91
C VAL A 12 8.55 19.89 19.22
N LEU A 13 8.70 19.54 20.50
CA LEU A 13 9.12 18.19 20.89
C LEU A 13 8.18 17.10 20.35
N VAL A 14 6.87 17.30 20.44
CA VAL A 14 5.88 16.34 19.92
C VAL A 14 5.97 16.23 18.40
N ALA A 15 6.06 17.35 17.67
CA ALA A 15 6.13 17.35 16.22
C ALA A 15 7.37 16.59 15.70
N PHE A 16 8.53 16.88 16.27
CA PHE A 16 9.78 16.20 15.89
C PHE A 16 9.80 14.75 16.35
N GLY A 17 9.35 14.47 17.57
CA GLY A 17 9.28 13.10 18.10
C GLY A 17 8.35 12.20 17.28
N ALA A 18 7.13 12.67 17.00
CA ALA A 18 6.17 11.94 16.17
C ALA A 18 6.70 11.75 14.74
N GLY A 19 7.28 12.79 14.13
CA GLY A 19 7.87 12.69 12.79
C GLY A 19 9.00 11.67 12.70
N TYR A 20 9.87 11.61 13.70
CA TYR A 20 10.96 10.65 13.77
C TYR A 20 10.45 9.21 13.91
N VAL A 21 9.54 8.97 14.87
CA VAL A 21 8.97 7.63 15.11
C VAL A 21 8.18 7.15 13.90
N LEU A 22 7.35 8.01 13.29
CA LEU A 22 6.53 7.63 12.14
C LEU A 22 7.39 7.23 10.94
N ARG A 23 8.48 7.96 10.68
CA ARG A 23 9.43 7.60 9.60
C ARG A 23 10.08 6.24 9.82
N ALA A 24 10.42 5.89 11.05
CA ALA A 24 11.05 4.61 11.36
C ALA A 24 10.11 3.40 11.16
N GLN A 25 8.79 3.62 11.15
CA GLN A 25 7.78 2.57 10.99
C GLN A 25 7.22 2.49 9.55
N GLN A 26 7.62 3.39 8.65
CA GLN A 26 7.15 3.41 7.27
C GLN A 26 7.98 2.46 6.40
N VAL A 27 7.32 1.47 5.81
CA VAL A 27 7.88 0.67 4.72
C VAL A 27 7.46 1.31 3.38
N PRO A 28 8.38 1.52 2.42
CA PRO A 28 8.03 2.09 1.12
C PRO A 28 6.95 1.27 0.41
N SER A 29 6.01 1.94 -0.25
CA SER A 29 4.89 1.28 -0.95
C SER A 29 5.37 0.32 -2.04
N TRP A 30 6.46 0.61 -2.73
CA TRP A 30 7.04 -0.29 -3.73
C TRP A 30 7.58 -1.59 -3.11
N GLN A 31 7.92 -1.60 -1.82
CA GLN A 31 8.41 -2.78 -1.12
C GLN A 31 7.26 -3.63 -0.56
N VAL A 32 6.16 -2.99 -0.12
CA VAL A 32 4.97 -3.70 0.39
C VAL A 32 4.07 -4.20 -0.73
N PHE A 33 3.93 -3.40 -1.79
CA PHE A 33 3.06 -3.67 -2.94
C PHE A 33 3.88 -4.03 -4.18
N SER A 34 5.08 -4.60 -4.02
CA SER A 34 5.76 -5.30 -5.12
C SER A 34 4.92 -6.52 -5.48
N THR A 35 3.88 -6.30 -6.27
CA THR A 35 3.15 -7.38 -6.92
C THR A 35 4.02 -7.90 -8.06
N ASP A 36 4.04 -9.21 -8.26
CA ASP A 36 4.58 -9.77 -9.50
C ASP A 36 3.85 -9.09 -10.67
N SER A 37 4.63 -8.44 -11.52
CA SER A 37 4.13 -7.63 -12.64
C SER A 37 3.17 -8.44 -13.51
N ALA A 38 2.01 -7.87 -13.82
CA ALA A 38 1.08 -8.45 -14.77
C ALA A 38 1.61 -8.26 -16.20
N ARG A 39 1.93 -9.35 -16.88
CA ARG A 39 2.32 -9.34 -18.30
C ARG A 39 1.12 -9.67 -19.18
N VAL A 40 1.10 -9.12 -20.40
CA VAL A 40 0.09 -9.49 -21.39
C VAL A 40 0.31 -10.96 -21.76
N GLY A 41 -0.58 -11.85 -21.29
CA GLY A 41 -0.46 -13.31 -21.39
C GLY A 41 -0.20 -14.04 -20.07
N ASP A 42 0.27 -13.33 -19.04
CA ASP A 42 0.41 -13.83 -17.66
C ASP A 42 0.10 -12.68 -16.68
N PRO A 43 -1.20 -12.41 -16.43
CA PRO A 43 -1.64 -11.27 -15.63
C PRO A 43 -1.35 -11.43 -14.13
N GLY A 44 -0.81 -12.58 -13.70
CA GLY A 44 -0.56 -12.90 -12.30
C GLY A 44 -1.82 -12.93 -11.43
N HIS A 45 -1.70 -13.38 -10.19
CA HIS A 45 -2.86 -13.59 -9.32
C HIS A 45 -3.50 -12.31 -8.78
N ASN A 46 -2.84 -11.16 -8.94
CA ASN A 46 -3.33 -9.87 -8.43
C ASN A 46 -4.51 -9.32 -9.25
N LEU A 47 -4.63 -9.70 -10.52
CA LEU A 47 -5.68 -9.21 -11.42
C LEU A 47 -6.82 -10.22 -11.64
N VAL A 48 -6.53 -11.51 -11.52
CA VAL A 48 -7.47 -12.58 -11.90
C VAL A 48 -7.70 -13.63 -10.81
N GLY A 49 -6.98 -13.56 -9.69
CA GLY A 49 -7.04 -14.54 -8.59
C GLY A 49 -6.16 -15.78 -8.81
N GLN A 50 -6.04 -16.60 -7.76
CA GLN A 50 -5.16 -17.80 -7.76
C GLN A 50 -5.59 -18.90 -8.73
N ASN A 51 -6.88 -18.96 -9.08
CA ASN A 51 -7.45 -20.07 -9.86
C ASN A 51 -7.88 -19.65 -11.28
N TRP A 52 -7.33 -18.57 -11.81
CA TRP A 52 -7.65 -18.16 -13.18
C TRP A 52 -7.07 -19.13 -14.21
N SER A 53 -7.91 -19.63 -15.11
CA SER A 53 -7.55 -20.61 -16.12
C SER A 53 -7.01 -20.00 -17.42
N GLY A 54 -7.09 -18.67 -17.59
CA GLY A 54 -6.71 -18.03 -18.85
C GLY A 54 -7.69 -18.24 -20.02
N ASP A 55 -8.76 -19.01 -19.81
CA ASP A 55 -9.67 -19.43 -20.87
C ASP A 55 -10.90 -18.52 -20.97
N PRO A 56 -11.03 -17.65 -22.00
CA PRO A 56 -12.22 -16.86 -22.21
C PRO A 56 -13.47 -17.69 -22.56
N ALA A 57 -13.32 -18.97 -22.94
CA ALA A 57 -14.43 -19.86 -23.29
C ALA A 57 -15.13 -20.52 -22.07
N GLY A 58 -14.51 -20.49 -20.90
CA GLY A 58 -15.05 -21.11 -19.68
C GLY A 58 -16.19 -20.35 -18.99
N GLY A 59 -16.50 -19.11 -19.42
CA GLY A 59 -17.50 -18.24 -18.78
C GLY A 59 -18.85 -18.11 -19.50
N SER A 60 -18.93 -18.47 -20.78
CA SER A 60 -20.18 -18.39 -21.57
C SER A 60 -20.01 -18.93 -22.99
N ALA A 61 -19.49 -20.15 -23.13
CA ALA A 61 -19.72 -20.95 -24.34
C ALA A 61 -21.01 -21.78 -24.21
N GLY A 62 -22.09 -21.16 -23.75
CA GLY A 62 -23.45 -21.66 -23.85
C GLY A 62 -24.12 -21.05 -25.08
N LYS A 63 -23.78 -21.54 -26.26
CA LYS A 63 -24.61 -21.36 -27.46
C LYS A 63 -25.91 -22.15 -27.27
N SER A 64 -27.05 -21.47 -27.36
CA SER A 64 -28.24 -21.97 -28.06
C SER A 64 -28.97 -20.80 -28.69
#